data_AF-A0A1D9GLZ5-F1
#
_entry.id   AF-A0A1D9GLZ5-F1
#
_cell.length_a   1.000
_cell.length_b   1.000
_cell.length_c   1.000
_cell.angle_alpha   90.00
_cell.angle_beta   90.00
_cell.angle_gamma   90.00
#
_symmetry.space_group_name_H-M   'P 1'
#
loop_
_entity.id
_entity.type
_entity.pdbx_description
1 polymer ?
#
loop_
_entity_poly.entity_id
_entity_poly.type
_entity_poly.pdbx_seq_one_letter_code
_entity_poly.pdbx_strand_id
1 'polypeptide(L)'
;MSRKPRITFPRMDVELADRAALPKRRGEVLELAARGMQSKEIARAMGISVDTVDWHLNELKDQLCAFSRADLISQGWMHGLFRARALALLLMALSVVPVMRSRPSPINGTRPPAVRHTIGRTAIREIRA
;
A
#
# COMPACT_ATOMS: atom_id res chain seq x y z
N MET A 1 -22.73 7.14 -31.06
CA MET A 1 -22.19 7.71 -29.80
C MET A 1 -21.59 6.58 -28.97
N SER A 2 -20.27 6.38 -29.00
CA SER A 2 -19.61 5.39 -28.14
C SER A 2 -19.63 5.86 -26.68
N ARG A 3 -20.20 5.05 -25.78
CA ARG A 3 -20.11 5.28 -24.34
C ARG A 3 -18.64 5.14 -23.94
N LYS A 4 -18.01 6.23 -23.51
CA LYS A 4 -16.65 6.24 -22.98
C LYS A 4 -16.56 5.17 -21.87
N PRO A 5 -15.59 4.24 -21.91
CA PRO A 5 -15.49 3.20 -20.90
C PRO A 5 -15.34 3.85 -19.52
N ARG A 6 -16.17 3.43 -18.56
CA ARG A 6 -16.02 3.85 -17.16
C ARG A 6 -14.75 3.20 -16.62
N ILE A 7 -13.70 3.99 -16.50
CA ILE A 7 -12.48 3.58 -15.81
C ILE A 7 -12.88 3.30 -14.36
N THR A 8 -12.87 2.02 -13.99
CA THR A 8 -13.13 1.59 -12.62
C THR A 8 -11.78 1.45 -11.95
N PHE A 9 -11.42 2.44 -11.14
CA PHE A 9 -10.22 2.33 -10.31
C PHE A 9 -10.50 1.36 -9.17
N PRO A 10 -9.57 0.43 -8.86
CA PRO A 10 -9.68 -0.38 -7.66
C PRO A 10 -9.75 0.56 -6.45
N ARG A 11 -10.89 0.52 -5.74
CA ARG A 11 -11.09 1.35 -4.56
C ARG A 11 -10.31 0.74 -3.41
N MET A 12 -9.58 1.58 -2.70
CA MET A 12 -8.82 1.14 -1.54
C MET A 12 -9.79 0.75 -0.42
N ASP A 13 -9.56 -0.40 0.23
CA ASP A 13 -10.26 -0.76 1.45
C ASP A 13 -9.74 0.10 2.60
N VAL A 14 -10.55 1.10 2.93
CA VAL A 14 -10.31 2.05 4.03
C VAL A 14 -11.10 1.59 5.25
N GLU A 15 -10.41 1.53 6.39
CA GLU A 15 -10.99 1.32 7.71
C GLU A 15 -10.67 2.51 8.61
N LEU A 16 -11.47 2.72 9.65
CA LEU A 16 -11.10 3.67 10.71
C LEU A 16 -9.91 3.14 11.51
N ALA A 17 -8.91 3.99 11.74
CA ALA A 17 -7.73 3.67 12.54
C ALA A 17 -8.10 3.40 14.01
N ASP A 18 -9.03 4.20 14.55
CA ASP A 18 -9.63 4.01 15.86
C ASP A 18 -11.16 4.21 15.76
N ARG A 19 -11.92 3.17 16.12
CA ARG A 19 -13.39 3.20 16.11
C ARG A 19 -13.97 4.00 17.28
N ALA A 20 -13.18 4.30 18.33
CA ALA A 20 -13.59 5.10 19.47
C ALA A 20 -13.43 6.61 19.23
N ALA A 21 -12.60 7.02 18.26
CA ALA A 21 -12.31 8.42 17.97
C ALA A 21 -13.53 9.20 17.46
N LEU A 22 -14.53 8.52 16.89
CA LEU A 22 -15.76 9.11 16.41
C LEU A 22 -16.98 8.37 16.96
N PRO A 23 -18.12 9.05 17.12
CA PRO A 23 -19.37 8.38 17.44
C PRO A 23 -19.70 7.33 16.39
N LYS A 24 -20.08 6.13 16.87
CA LYS A 24 -20.19 4.90 16.08
C LYS A 24 -20.84 5.11 14.69
N ARG A 25 -22.02 5.74 14.64
CA ARG A 25 -22.75 5.98 13.39
C ARG A 25 -22.04 6.95 12.44
N ARG A 26 -21.40 8.00 12.97
CA ARG A 26 -20.64 8.96 12.16
C ARG A 26 -19.36 8.33 11.61
N GLY A 27 -18.69 7.51 12.42
CA GLY A 27 -17.57 6.70 11.96
C GLY A 27 -17.96 5.76 10.81
N GLU A 28 -19.07 5.02 10.95
CA GLU A 28 -19.60 4.14 9.89
C GLU A 28 -19.86 4.90 8.58
N VAL A 29 -20.54 6.05 8.66
CA VAL A 29 -20.81 6.92 7.49
C VAL A 29 -19.51 7.38 6.84
N LEU A 30 -18.55 7.84 7.64
CA LEU A 30 -17.27 8.36 7.15
C LEU A 30 -16.42 7.27 6.48
N GLU A 31 -16.39 6.06 7.07
CA GLU A 31 -15.69 4.88 6.53
C GLU A 31 -16.26 4.49 5.15
N LEU A 32 -17.59 4.39 5.03
CA LEU A 32 -18.25 4.07 3.76
C LEU A 32 -18.08 5.19 2.73
N ALA A 33 -18.07 6.45 3.17
CA ALA A 33 -17.80 7.59 2.31
C ALA A 33 -16.38 7.56 1.74
N ALA A 34 -15.37 7.23 2.55
CA ALA A 34 -13.98 7.09 2.14
C ALA A 34 -13.77 5.92 1.15
N ARG A 35 -14.58 4.86 1.25
CA ARG A 35 -14.65 3.77 0.26
C ARG A 35 -15.32 4.20 -1.06
N GLY A 36 -15.74 5.46 -1.18
CA GLY A 36 -16.30 6.02 -2.41
C GLY A 36 -17.77 5.69 -2.66
N MET A 37 -18.51 5.24 -1.63
CA MET A 37 -19.96 5.04 -1.73
C MET A 37 -20.69 6.38 -1.75
N GLN A 38 -21.82 6.47 -2.46
CA GLN A 38 -22.71 7.64 -2.49
C GLN A 38 -23.69 7.63 -1.31
N SER A 39 -24.27 8.77 -0.93
CA SER A 39 -25.21 8.86 0.21
C SER A 39 -26.37 7.87 0.11
N LYS A 40 -26.89 7.60 -1.09
CA LYS A 40 -27.93 6.58 -1.32
C LYS A 40 -27.45 5.15 -1.07
N GLU A 41 -26.22 4.84 -1.44
CA GLU A 41 -25.61 3.52 -1.22
C GLU A 41 -25.30 3.31 0.26
N ILE A 42 -24.82 4.35 0.94
CA ILE A 42 -24.57 4.37 2.38
C ILE A 42 -25.89 4.19 3.15
N ALA A 43 -26.93 4.93 2.78
CA ALA A 43 -28.26 4.82 3.37
C ALA A 43 -28.79 3.39 3.29
N ARG A 44 -28.68 2.76 2.11
CA ARG A 44 -29.06 1.36 1.88
C ARG A 44 -28.21 0.39 2.70
N ALA A 45 -26.90 0.62 2.81
CA ALA A 45 -25.99 -0.24 3.57
C ALA A 45 -26.26 -0.19 5.07
N MET A 46 -26.67 0.96 5.61
CA MET A 46 -26.93 1.14 7.04
C MET A 46 -28.40 1.00 7.45
N GLY A 47 -29.34 0.95 6.49
CA GLY A 47 -30.77 0.86 6.76
C GLY A 47 -31.39 2.15 7.31
N ILE A 48 -30.88 3.32 6.88
CA ILE A 48 -31.37 4.65 7.29
C ILE A 48 -31.76 5.50 6.08
N SER A 49 -32.35 6.68 6.29
CA SER A 49 -32.69 7.59 5.19
C SER A 49 -31.45 8.30 4.62
N VAL A 50 -31.54 8.74 3.37
CA VAL A 50 -30.48 9.53 2.71
C VAL A 50 -30.25 10.84 3.46
N ASP A 51 -31.33 11.49 3.91
CA ASP A 51 -31.25 12.74 4.66
C ASP A 51 -30.50 12.55 5.99
N THR A 52 -30.67 11.41 6.67
CA THR A 52 -29.89 11.10 7.88
C THR A 52 -28.41 10.90 7.58
N VAL A 53 -28.06 10.29 6.43
CA VAL A 53 -26.66 10.19 5.99
C VAL A 53 -26.07 11.57 5.72
N ASP A 54 -26.79 12.42 5.01
CA ASP A 54 -26.32 13.77 4.68
C ASP A 54 -26.21 14.64 5.94
N TRP A 55 -27.12 14.47 6.90
CA TRP A 55 -27.00 15.07 8.23
C TRP A 55 -25.72 14.63 8.95
N HIS A 56 -25.43 13.33 9.01
CA HIS A 56 -24.18 12.83 9.59
C HIS A 56 -22.93 13.37 8.89
N LEU A 57 -22.97 13.50 7.56
CA LEU A 57 -21.85 14.05 6.78
C LEU A 57 -21.64 15.54 7.02
N ASN A 58 -22.71 16.31 7.20
CA ASN A 58 -22.60 17.74 7.53
C ASN A 58 -22.06 17.94 8.94
N GLU A 59 -22.55 17.18 9.92
CA GLU A 59 -22.00 17.20 11.28
C GLU A 59 -20.50 16.85 11.29
N LEU A 60 -20.09 15.87 10.47
CA LEU A 60 -18.67 15.52 10.31
C LEU A 60 -17.86 16.63 9.64
N LYS A 61 -18.42 17.32 8.64
CA LYS A 61 -17.77 18.47 8.01
C LYS A 61 -17.57 19.60 9.00
N ASP A 62 -18.56 19.90 9.82
CA ASP A 62 -18.46 20.97 10.82
C ASP A 62 -17.39 20.65 11.86
N GLN A 63 -17.31 19.39 12.32
CA GLN A 63 -16.32 18.96 13.31
C GLN A 63 -14.90 18.84 12.76
N LEU A 64 -14.77 18.46 11.50
CA LEU A 64 -13.49 18.34 10.81
C LEU A 64 -13.24 19.54 9.91
N CYS A 65 -13.88 20.69 10.13
CA CYS A 65 -13.67 21.93 9.37
C CYS A 65 -13.59 21.73 7.83
N ALA A 66 -14.43 20.86 7.26
CA ALA A 66 -14.36 20.46 5.86
C ALA A 66 -15.44 21.11 4.99
N PHE A 67 -15.02 21.65 3.85
CA PHE A 67 -15.92 22.40 2.96
C PHE A 67 -16.65 21.54 1.94
N SER A 68 -16.12 20.35 1.64
CA SER A 68 -16.70 19.43 0.66
C SER A 68 -16.57 17.99 1.12
N ARG A 69 -17.25 17.06 0.43
CA ARG A 69 -17.10 15.62 0.70
C ARG A 69 -15.67 15.14 0.45
N ALA A 70 -15.05 15.62 -0.63
CA ALA A 70 -13.68 15.25 -0.96
C ALA A 70 -12.72 15.80 0.09
N ASP A 71 -12.94 17.04 0.53
CA ASP A 71 -12.18 17.67 1.60
C ASP A 71 -12.34 16.92 2.91
N LEU A 72 -13.56 16.54 3.30
CA LEU A 72 -13.83 15.73 4.49
C LEU A 72 -13.02 14.42 4.49
N ILE A 73 -12.93 13.75 3.34
CA ILE A 73 -12.14 12.53 3.20
C ILE A 73 -10.64 12.85 3.34
N SER A 74 -10.16 13.92 2.69
CA SER A 74 -8.77 14.39 2.83
C SER A 74 -8.42 14.71 4.28
N GLN A 75 -9.30 15.41 5.01
CA GLN A 75 -9.12 15.73 6.42
C GLN A 75 -9.10 14.47 7.28
N GLY A 76 -9.96 13.48 6.99
CA GLY A 76 -9.90 12.18 7.65
C GLY A 76 -8.54 11.47 7.48
N TRP A 77 -7.90 11.58 6.32
CA TRP A 77 -6.53 11.09 6.12
C TRP A 77 -5.49 11.91 6.89
N MET A 78 -5.59 13.25 6.85
CA MET A 78 -4.65 14.16 7.53
C MET A 78 -4.68 14.01 9.05
N HIS A 79 -5.86 13.78 9.62
CA HIS A 79 -6.03 13.52 11.05
C HIS A 79 -5.68 12.07 11.46
N GLY A 80 -5.32 11.20 10.51
CA GLY A 80 -5.01 9.81 10.78
C GLY A 80 -6.24 8.98 11.21
N LEU A 81 -7.45 9.43 10.87
CA LEU A 81 -8.68 8.69 11.16
C LEU A 81 -8.81 7.42 10.32
N PHE A 82 -8.12 7.35 9.19
CA PHE A 82 -8.17 6.23 8.26
C PHE A 82 -6.90 5.39 8.25
N ARG A 83 -7.09 4.09 7.98
CA ARG A 83 -6.03 3.12 7.74
C ARG A 83 -6.34 2.36 6.45
N ALA A 84 -5.36 2.31 5.54
CA ALA A 84 -5.45 1.47 4.34
C ALA A 84 -5.04 0.03 4.70
N ARG A 85 -5.89 -0.95 4.37
CA ARG A 85 -5.63 -2.37 4.71
C ARG A 85 -4.58 -3.10 3.86
N ALA A 86 -3.89 -2.45 2.94
CA ALA A 86 -3.25 -3.16 1.83
C ALA A 86 -1.82 -3.71 2.06
N LEU A 87 -1.06 -3.25 3.06
CA LEU A 87 0.40 -3.46 3.06
C LEU A 87 0.93 -4.46 4.11
N ALA A 88 0.18 -4.72 5.18
CA ALA A 88 0.63 -5.57 6.28
C ALA A 88 0.86 -7.04 5.85
N LEU A 89 -0.03 -7.59 5.02
CA LEU A 89 0.09 -8.97 4.52
C LEU A 89 1.27 -9.14 3.56
N LEU A 90 1.54 -8.12 2.74
CA LEU A 90 2.63 -8.16 1.76
C LEU A 90 4.00 -8.08 2.45
N LEU A 91 4.14 -7.25 3.49
CA LEU A 91 5.36 -7.21 4.32
C LEU A 91 5.56 -8.51 5.12
N MET A 92 4.49 -9.10 5.67
CA MET A 92 4.55 -10.40 6.36
C MET A 92 4.94 -11.55 5.42
N ALA A 93 4.54 -11.49 4.15
CA ALA A 93 4.95 -12.47 3.15
C ALA A 93 6.43 -12.30 2.73
N LEU A 94 6.91 -11.07 2.59
CA LEU A 94 8.29 -10.78 2.20
C LEU A 94 9.34 -11.13 3.29
N SER A 95 8.97 -11.08 4.57
CA SER A 95 9.90 -11.36 5.68
C SER A 95 10.29 -12.84 5.84
N VAL A 96 9.54 -13.78 5.25
CA VAL A 96 9.80 -15.23 5.35
C VAL A 96 10.83 -15.72 4.32
N VAL A 97 11.12 -14.95 3.26
CA VAL A 97 11.84 -15.45 2.07
C VAL A 97 13.38 -15.54 2.18
N PRO A 98 14.15 -14.71 2.93
CA PRO A 98 15.61 -14.78 2.82
C PRO A 98 16.31 -15.73 3.81
N VAL A 99 15.62 -16.35 4.77
CA VAL A 99 16.28 -17.24 5.77
C VAL A 99 16.79 -18.56 5.16
N MET A 100 16.36 -18.95 3.96
CA MET A 100 16.75 -20.24 3.35
C MET A 100 17.90 -20.18 2.33
N ARG A 101 18.47 -19.02 2.01
CA ARG A 101 19.50 -18.93 0.93
C ARG A 101 20.96 -18.99 1.37
N SER A 102 21.26 -18.97 2.66
CA SER A 102 22.65 -18.98 3.15
C SER A 102 22.91 -20.18 4.05
N ARG A 103 22.87 -21.40 3.48
CA ARG A 103 23.71 -22.46 4.05
C ARG A 103 25.12 -22.23 3.49
N PRO A 104 26.11 -21.78 4.30
CA PRO A 104 27.49 -21.82 3.85
C PRO A 104 27.82 -23.29 3.53
N SER A 105 28.16 -23.57 2.27
CA SER A 105 28.70 -24.87 1.91
C SER A 105 29.96 -25.10 2.76
N PRO A 106 30.08 -26.23 3.49
CA PRO A 106 31.31 -26.53 4.20
C PRO A 106 32.43 -26.61 3.17
N ILE A 107 33.47 -25.80 3.36
CA ILE A 107 34.72 -25.85 2.60
C ILE A 107 35.35 -27.21 2.94
N ASN A 108 34.99 -28.25 2.20
CA ASN A 108 35.63 -29.54 2.30
C ASN A 108 36.94 -29.45 1.50
N GLY A 109 38.06 -29.62 2.20
CA GLY A 109 39.39 -29.27 1.73
C GLY A 109 39.95 -30.18 0.65
N THR A 110 39.55 -29.99 -0.60
CA THR A 110 40.39 -30.35 -1.75
C THR A 110 40.92 -29.08 -2.38
N ARG A 111 42.18 -28.78 -2.02
CA ARG A 111 43.02 -27.77 -2.66
C ARG A 111 42.89 -27.92 -4.19
N PRO A 112 42.48 -26.89 -4.95
CA PRO A 112 42.53 -26.99 -6.41
C PRO A 112 43.98 -27.28 -6.84
N PRO A 113 44.21 -28.17 -7.82
CA PRO A 113 45.56 -28.54 -8.22
C PRO A 113 46.31 -27.28 -8.66
N ALA A 114 47.51 -27.09 -8.13
CA ALA A 114 48.37 -25.96 -8.49
C ALA A 114 48.67 -26.02 -9.99
N VAL A 115 47.99 -25.19 -10.78
CA VAL A 115 48.31 -25.01 -12.20
C VAL A 115 49.60 -24.21 -12.24
N ARG A 116 50.70 -24.88 -12.60
CA ARG A 116 51.99 -24.24 -12.87
C ARG A 116 51.85 -23.41 -14.14
N HIS A 117 51.45 -22.15 -14.00
CA HIS A 117 51.56 -21.18 -15.08
C HIS A 117 53.05 -20.96 -15.36
N THR A 118 53.57 -21.67 -16.36
CA THR A 118 54.89 -21.41 -16.91
C THR A 118 54.74 -20.19 -17.80
N ILE A 119 54.84 -19.00 -17.21
CA ILE A 119 54.86 -17.74 -17.94
C ILE A 119 56.16 -17.72 -18.74
N GLY A 120 56.07 -18.00 -20.04
CA GLY A 120 57.19 -17.95 -20.97
C GLY A 120 57.75 -16.54 -21.04
N ARG A 121 59.06 -16.40 -20.77
CA ARG A 121 59.83 -15.16 -20.91
C ARG A 121 60.39 -15.03 -22.33
N THR A 122 59.55 -14.80 -23.35
CA THR A 122 60.08 -14.40 -24.67
C THR A 122 59.00 -13.77 -25.55
N ALA A 123 58.82 -12.46 -25.44
CA ALA A 123 58.23 -11.62 -26.50
C ALA A 123 58.45 -10.13 -26.19
N ILE A 124 59.67 -9.71 -25.86
CA ILE A 124 60.05 -8.29 -25.90
C ILE A 124 61.47 -8.20 -26.46
N ARG A 125 61.61 -8.39 -27.77
CA ARG A 125 62.70 -7.81 -28.56
C ARG A 125 62.32 -7.90 -30.03
N GLU A 126 62.62 -6.82 -30.74
CA GLU A 126 62.63 -6.66 -32.20
C GLU A 126 61.32 -6.28 -32.87
N ILE A 127 60.87 -5.05 -32.61
CA ILE A 127 60.43 -4.16 -33.70
C ILE A 127 61.09 -2.79 -33.47
N ARG A 128 62.36 -2.68 -33.86
CA ARG A 128 63.00 -1.40 -34.19
C ARG A 128 64.04 -1.67 -35.27
N ALA A 129 63.63 -1.51 -36.52
CA ALA A 129 64.44 -1.17 -37.67
C ALA A 129 63.51 -0.47 -38.66
#